data_AF-A0A8T1VU40-F1
#
_entry.id   AF-A0A8T1VU40-F1
#
_cell.length_a   1.000
_cell.length_b   1.000
_cell.length_c   1.000
_cell.angle_alpha   90.00
_cell.angle_beta   90.00
_cell.angle_gamma   90.00
#
_symmetry.space_group_name_H-M   'P 1'
#
loop_
_entity.id
_entity.type
_entity.pdbx_description
1 polymer ?
#
loop_
_entity_poly.entity_id
_entity_poly.type
_entity_poly.pdbx_seq_one_letter_code
_entity_poly.pdbx_strand_id
1 'polypeptide(L)'
;MPSHSSVTETIATVADSAPSFEQLRDAMLDLSEPVGKRTRAIFYLRSRGGLEDLRVLLAALRNRQDSELMRHELAYVIGQFQMEEACDTLHQVLADATDDGMVRHEAAEALGAIGAAQSLPVLDQFSADPAPEVADTCKLAASLVQYKVAKAKGEIEEGEVDRNPYLSEDPAPAAEKDVPTAELRRVLLDHNGDMFAKYRAMFSLRNRNTEEAALALAEAFDDPNALFKHEVAYVMGQMENPVLVPALKKVLLDETEHRMVRHEAAEALGAIGTTECEEILKQYLKDDVKVVRESCEVALDIMDYWAPAQ
;
A
#
# COMPACT_ATOMS: atom_id res chain seq x y z
N MET A 1 -55.38 1.86 31.46
CA MET A 1 -55.77 2.70 32.59
C MET A 1 -56.14 1.79 33.76
N PRO A 2 -55.53 1.93 34.96
CA PRO A 2 -54.49 2.89 35.32
C PRO A 2 -53.08 2.56 34.76
N SER A 3 -52.14 2.08 35.59
CA SER A 3 -50.76 2.60 35.68
C SER A 3 -49.72 1.54 36.14
N HIS A 4 -48.43 1.82 36.46
CA HIS A 4 -47.64 3.06 36.64
C HIS A 4 -46.13 2.82 36.38
N SER A 5 -45.37 3.92 36.23
CA SER A 5 -43.98 4.22 36.68
C SER A 5 -43.04 3.11 37.21
N SER A 6 -41.72 3.14 37.03
CA SER A 6 -40.77 4.05 36.34
C SER A 6 -39.38 3.70 36.89
N VAL A 7 -38.46 3.22 36.05
CA VAL A 7 -37.03 3.59 36.17
C VAL A 7 -36.48 3.75 34.75
N THR A 8 -36.38 4.99 34.29
CA THR A 8 -35.47 5.36 33.22
C THR A 8 -34.06 5.38 33.80
N GLU A 9 -33.24 4.37 33.50
CA GLU A 9 -31.79 4.51 33.60
C GLU A 9 -31.19 4.60 32.20
N THR A 10 -30.50 5.71 31.99
CA THR A 10 -29.88 6.09 30.73
C THR A 10 -28.68 5.18 30.48
N ILE A 11 -28.84 4.17 29.63
CA ILE A 11 -27.70 3.55 28.97
C ILE A 11 -27.13 4.62 28.02
N ALA A 12 -26.14 5.35 28.52
CA ALA A 12 -25.34 6.24 27.71
C ALA A 12 -24.55 5.38 26.72
N THR A 13 -25.12 5.18 25.54
CA THR A 13 -24.37 4.72 24.39
C THR A 13 -23.28 5.76 24.12
N VAL A 14 -22.03 5.41 24.42
CA VAL A 14 -20.89 6.06 23.77
C VAL A 14 -20.98 5.63 22.31
N ALA A 15 -21.76 6.39 21.54
CA ALA A 15 -21.66 6.37 20.11
C ALA A 15 -20.30 6.98 19.79
N ASP A 16 -19.32 6.12 19.51
CA ASP A 16 -18.03 6.55 19.01
C ASP A 16 -18.25 7.09 17.60
N SER A 17 -18.56 8.39 17.54
CA SER A 17 -18.97 9.04 16.30
C SER A 17 -17.75 9.17 15.41
N ALA A 18 -17.77 8.48 14.27
CA ALA A 18 -16.71 8.56 13.27
C ALA A 18 -16.31 10.04 13.04
N PRO A 19 -15.00 10.37 13.06
CA PRO A 19 -14.55 11.76 13.06
C PRO A 19 -15.12 12.57 11.88
N SER A 20 -15.44 13.84 12.14
CA SER A 20 -15.92 14.74 11.09
C SER A 20 -14.85 14.97 10.02
N PHE A 21 -15.26 15.40 8.83
CA PHE A 21 -14.34 15.76 7.75
C PHE A 21 -13.30 16.79 8.20
N GLU A 22 -13.72 17.81 8.97
CA GLU A 22 -12.84 18.82 9.54
C GLU A 22 -11.83 18.21 10.52
N GLN A 23 -12.25 17.31 11.41
CA GLN A 23 -11.36 16.64 12.35
C GLN A 23 -10.30 15.79 11.62
N LEU A 24 -10.69 15.08 10.56
CA LEU A 24 -9.79 14.29 9.74
C LEU A 24 -8.80 15.17 8.96
N ARG A 25 -9.32 16.19 8.26
CA ARG A 25 -8.53 17.17 7.52
C ARG A 25 -7.51 17.86 8.40
N ASP A 26 -7.94 18.38 9.56
CA ASP A 26 -7.10 19.18 10.44
C ASP A 26 -6.03 18.29 11.11
N ALA A 27 -6.38 17.07 11.54
CA ALA A 27 -5.41 16.11 12.05
C ALA A 27 -4.39 15.67 10.99
N MET A 28 -4.81 15.49 9.73
CA MET A 28 -3.92 15.09 8.64
C MET A 28 -2.96 16.21 8.21
N LEU A 29 -3.44 17.46 8.14
CA LEU A 29 -2.65 18.61 7.68
C LEU A 29 -1.70 19.19 8.74
N ASP A 30 -1.93 18.92 10.03
CA ASP A 30 -1.01 19.36 11.09
C ASP A 30 0.25 18.49 11.13
N LEU A 31 1.35 19.02 10.58
CA LEU A 31 2.66 18.35 10.57
C LEU A 31 3.29 18.14 11.96
N SER A 32 2.69 18.69 13.03
CA SER A 32 3.14 18.46 14.41
C SER A 32 2.43 17.28 15.10
N GLU A 33 1.37 16.74 14.49
CA GLU A 33 0.68 15.54 14.98
C GLU A 33 1.49 14.25 14.68
N PRO A 34 1.40 13.21 15.51
CA PRO A 34 2.13 11.95 15.30
C PRO A 34 1.77 11.29 13.96
N VAL A 35 2.78 10.76 13.26
CA VAL A 35 2.63 10.18 11.91
C VAL A 35 1.48 9.16 11.83
N GLY A 36 1.38 8.21 12.76
CA GLY A 36 0.30 7.21 12.76
C GLY A 36 -1.11 7.79 12.95
N LYS A 37 -1.28 8.90 13.69
CA LYS A 37 -2.55 9.65 13.76
C LYS A 37 -2.91 10.28 12.40
N ARG A 38 -1.91 10.79 11.69
CA ARG A 38 -2.06 11.38 10.35
C ARG A 38 -2.40 10.29 9.31
N THR A 39 -1.70 9.15 9.36
CA THR A 39 -1.98 7.94 8.56
C THR A 39 -3.41 7.43 8.78
N ARG A 40 -3.86 7.28 10.03
CA ARG A 40 -5.27 6.92 10.33
C ARG A 40 -6.26 7.90 9.70
N ALA A 41 -5.99 9.21 9.76
CA ALA A 41 -6.87 10.20 9.15
C ALA A 41 -7.00 10.04 7.62
N ILE A 42 -5.91 9.70 6.93
CA ILE A 42 -5.91 9.37 5.49
C ILE A 42 -6.81 8.17 5.20
N PHE A 43 -6.70 7.07 5.96
CA PHE A 43 -7.54 5.89 5.75
C PHE A 43 -9.03 6.14 6.06
N TYR A 44 -9.35 7.01 7.00
CA TYR A 44 -10.74 7.48 7.20
C TYR A 44 -11.23 8.34 6.04
N LEU A 45 -10.40 9.22 5.46
CA LEU A 45 -10.72 9.99 4.26
C LEU A 45 -10.93 9.07 3.04
N ARG A 46 -10.11 8.03 2.86
CA ARG A 46 -10.32 6.94 1.87
C ARG A 46 -11.68 6.29 2.03
N SER A 47 -12.03 5.93 3.26
CA SER A 47 -13.29 5.24 3.58
C SER A 47 -14.53 6.11 3.35
N ARG A 48 -14.37 7.45 3.36
CA ARG A 48 -15.42 8.41 2.99
C ARG A 48 -15.54 8.60 1.47
N GLY A 49 -14.42 8.57 0.76
CA GLY A 49 -14.37 8.47 -0.71
C GLY A 49 -14.94 9.66 -1.50
N GLY A 50 -15.15 10.83 -0.86
CA GLY A 50 -15.70 12.01 -1.52
C GLY A 50 -14.66 12.84 -2.27
N LEU A 51 -15.11 13.58 -3.28
CA LEU A 51 -14.24 14.52 -4.03
C LEU A 51 -13.66 15.64 -3.14
N GLU A 52 -14.30 15.96 -2.02
CA GLU A 52 -13.75 16.88 -1.02
C GLU A 52 -12.61 16.25 -0.22
N ASP A 53 -12.74 14.97 0.15
CA ASP A 53 -11.69 14.17 0.79
C ASP A 53 -10.47 14.07 -0.14
N LEU A 54 -10.69 13.72 -1.42
CA LEU A 54 -9.63 13.67 -2.43
C LEU A 54 -8.88 15.00 -2.57
N ARG A 55 -9.57 16.14 -2.60
CA ARG A 55 -8.93 17.47 -2.72
C ARG A 55 -8.01 17.78 -1.54
N VAL A 56 -8.33 17.29 -0.34
CA VAL A 56 -7.49 17.42 0.85
C VAL A 56 -6.23 16.56 0.71
N LEU A 57 -6.37 15.31 0.26
CA LEU A 57 -5.21 14.44 0.00
C LEU A 57 -4.29 15.02 -1.08
N LEU A 58 -4.83 15.52 -2.20
CA LEU A 58 -4.08 16.17 -3.28
C LEU A 58 -3.39 17.48 -2.85
N ALA A 59 -3.91 18.17 -1.83
CA ALA A 59 -3.24 19.33 -1.24
C ALA A 59 -2.05 18.91 -0.37
N ALA A 60 -2.21 17.85 0.45
CA ALA A 60 -1.15 17.31 1.29
C ALA A 60 -0.03 16.65 0.48
N LEU A 61 -0.33 15.89 -0.57
CA LEU A 61 0.66 15.24 -1.44
C LEU A 61 1.65 16.25 -2.07
N ARG A 62 1.20 17.47 -2.33
CA ARG A 62 2.05 18.56 -2.85
C ARG A 62 2.85 19.31 -1.77
N ASN A 63 2.63 19.03 -0.49
CA ASN A 63 3.33 19.70 0.60
C ASN A 63 4.72 19.09 0.83
N ARG A 64 5.74 19.64 0.17
CA ARG A 64 7.15 19.20 0.29
C ARG A 64 7.81 19.46 1.66
N GLN A 65 7.08 19.96 2.65
CA GLN A 65 7.52 20.02 4.05
C GLN A 65 7.17 18.76 4.85
N ASP A 66 6.30 17.91 4.30
CA ASP A 66 5.89 16.64 4.89
C ASP A 66 6.93 15.53 4.67
N SER A 67 6.78 14.39 5.33
CA SER A 67 7.72 13.26 5.18
C SER A 67 7.52 12.49 3.88
N GLU A 68 8.59 11.81 3.44
CA GLU A 68 8.57 10.93 2.26
C GLU A 68 7.58 9.79 2.45
N LEU A 69 7.54 9.17 3.64
CA LEU A 69 6.54 8.16 4.00
C LEU A 69 5.13 8.70 3.89
N MET A 70 4.85 9.85 4.50
CA MET A 70 3.52 10.42 4.50
C MET A 70 3.03 10.77 3.09
N ARG A 71 3.94 11.22 2.22
CA ARG A 71 3.62 11.56 0.83
C ARG A 71 3.48 10.33 -0.08
N HIS A 72 4.21 9.24 0.22
CA HIS A 72 3.95 7.92 -0.34
C HIS A 72 2.53 7.45 0.01
N GLU A 73 2.18 7.39 1.30
CA GLU A 73 0.84 6.98 1.75
C GLU A 73 -0.29 7.80 1.15
N LEU A 74 -0.08 9.11 1.00
CA LEU A 74 -1.02 9.98 0.31
C LEU A 74 -1.18 9.60 -1.17
N ALA A 75 -0.09 9.35 -1.90
CA ALA A 75 -0.15 8.93 -3.31
C ALA A 75 -0.83 7.57 -3.48
N TYR A 76 -0.46 6.57 -2.66
CA TYR A 76 -1.08 5.25 -2.63
C TYR A 76 -2.59 5.37 -2.45
N VAL A 77 -3.01 6.04 -1.37
CA VAL A 77 -4.44 6.19 -1.06
C VAL A 77 -5.18 6.99 -2.12
N ILE A 78 -4.56 8.01 -2.74
CA ILE A 78 -5.14 8.72 -3.90
C ILE A 78 -5.38 7.77 -5.08
N GLY A 79 -4.45 6.85 -5.36
CA GLY A 79 -4.64 5.80 -6.38
C GLY A 79 -5.87 4.94 -6.09
N GLN A 80 -6.05 4.57 -4.82
CA GLN A 80 -7.19 3.78 -4.35
C GLN A 80 -8.56 4.50 -4.43
N PHE A 81 -8.62 5.82 -4.71
CA PHE A 81 -9.89 6.51 -5.02
C PHE A 81 -10.38 6.26 -6.46
N GLN A 82 -9.47 5.91 -7.39
CA GLN A 82 -9.74 5.73 -8.83
C GLN A 82 -10.40 6.93 -9.53
N MET A 83 -10.19 8.15 -9.02
CA MET A 83 -10.76 9.38 -9.59
C MET A 83 -9.77 10.06 -10.54
N GLU A 84 -10.19 10.29 -11.80
CA GLU A 84 -9.34 10.94 -12.82
C GLU A 84 -8.95 12.38 -12.44
N GLU A 85 -9.71 13.04 -11.55
CA GLU A 85 -9.39 14.35 -10.97
C GLU A 85 -8.03 14.40 -10.24
N ALA A 86 -7.46 13.25 -9.86
CA ALA A 86 -6.13 13.16 -9.27
C ALA A 86 -4.99 13.23 -10.31
N CYS A 87 -5.25 12.85 -11.58
CA CYS A 87 -4.20 12.62 -12.57
C CYS A 87 -3.27 13.82 -12.76
N ASP A 88 -3.80 15.03 -12.91
CA ASP A 88 -3.00 16.25 -13.10
C ASP A 88 -1.97 16.48 -11.97
N THR A 89 -2.31 16.13 -10.73
CA THR A 89 -1.41 16.29 -9.58
C THR A 89 -0.39 15.15 -9.51
N LEU A 90 -0.81 13.91 -9.77
CA LEU A 90 0.07 12.75 -9.82
C LEU A 90 1.10 12.88 -10.97
N HIS A 91 0.70 13.40 -12.13
CA HIS A 91 1.59 13.76 -13.24
C HIS A 91 2.66 14.76 -12.80
N GLN A 92 2.28 15.78 -12.01
CA GLN A 92 3.23 16.78 -11.48
C GLN A 92 4.23 16.17 -10.49
N VAL A 93 3.78 15.27 -9.61
CA VAL A 93 4.66 14.59 -8.63
C VAL A 93 5.63 13.64 -9.32
N LEU A 94 5.14 12.78 -10.23
CA LEU A 94 5.98 11.88 -11.03
C LEU A 94 7.04 12.67 -11.84
N ALA A 95 6.65 13.80 -12.43
CA ALA A 95 7.52 14.60 -13.27
C ALA A 95 8.54 15.47 -12.51
N ASP A 96 8.40 15.65 -11.19
CA ASP A 96 9.37 16.41 -10.40
C ASP A 96 10.59 15.55 -10.06
N ALA A 97 11.63 15.62 -10.90
CA ALA A 97 12.91 14.96 -10.68
C ALA A 97 13.71 15.50 -9.46
N THR A 98 13.19 16.49 -8.72
CA THR A 98 13.71 16.91 -7.42
C THR A 98 12.96 16.28 -6.24
N ASP A 99 11.93 15.49 -6.50
CA ASP A 99 11.21 14.70 -5.50
C ASP A 99 11.88 13.35 -5.25
N ASP A 100 11.58 12.76 -4.09
CA ASP A 100 12.15 11.48 -3.69
C ASP A 100 11.55 10.31 -4.51
N GLY A 101 12.39 9.33 -4.86
CA GLY A 101 12.02 8.20 -5.71
C GLY A 101 10.84 7.38 -5.18
N MET A 102 10.67 7.31 -3.85
CA MET A 102 9.55 6.62 -3.21
C MET A 102 8.21 7.28 -3.53
N VAL A 103 8.12 8.60 -3.32
CA VAL A 103 6.91 9.36 -3.62
C VAL A 103 6.62 9.38 -5.13
N ARG A 104 7.66 9.33 -5.96
CA ARG A 104 7.54 9.33 -7.42
C ARG A 104 7.06 7.98 -7.99
N HIS A 105 7.53 6.84 -7.48
CA HIS A 105 6.95 5.56 -7.92
C HIS A 105 5.50 5.47 -7.48
N GLU A 106 5.17 5.90 -6.27
CA GLU A 106 3.81 5.77 -5.76
C GLU A 106 2.83 6.67 -6.51
N ALA A 107 3.29 7.83 -6.98
CA ALA A 107 2.54 8.63 -7.94
C ALA A 107 2.35 7.94 -9.31
N ALA A 108 3.32 7.17 -9.80
CA ALA A 108 3.17 6.37 -11.02
C ALA A 108 2.23 5.18 -10.84
N GLU A 109 2.30 4.49 -9.69
CA GLU A 109 1.41 3.40 -9.34
C GLU A 109 -0.04 3.87 -9.23
N ALA A 110 -0.27 4.97 -8.52
CA ALA A 110 -1.58 5.59 -8.40
C ALA A 110 -2.22 5.93 -9.77
N LEU A 111 -1.42 6.34 -10.77
CA LEU A 111 -1.89 6.55 -12.14
C LEU A 111 -2.31 5.23 -12.82
N GLY A 112 -1.60 4.13 -12.54
CA GLY A 112 -1.98 2.77 -12.94
C GLY A 112 -3.29 2.30 -12.27
N ALA A 113 -3.43 2.51 -10.97
CA ALA A 113 -4.61 2.18 -10.19
C ALA A 113 -5.86 2.93 -10.67
N ILE A 114 -5.74 4.23 -10.99
CA ILE A 114 -6.80 5.02 -11.63
C ILE A 114 -7.12 4.51 -13.04
N GLY A 115 -6.11 4.07 -13.82
CA GLY A 115 -6.35 3.42 -15.12
C GLY A 115 -6.67 4.39 -16.27
N ALA A 116 -6.55 5.70 -16.08
CA ALA A 116 -6.90 6.70 -17.07
C ALA A 116 -5.93 6.70 -18.26
N ALA A 117 -6.45 6.49 -19.48
CA ALA A 117 -5.63 6.41 -20.71
C ALA A 117 -4.80 7.68 -21.00
N GLN A 118 -5.23 8.84 -20.49
CA GLN A 118 -4.50 10.11 -20.59
C GLN A 118 -3.14 10.10 -19.86
N SER A 119 -2.90 9.13 -18.97
CA SER A 119 -1.65 8.98 -18.23
C SER A 119 -0.58 8.19 -18.98
N LEU A 120 -0.95 7.47 -20.05
CA LEU A 120 0.02 6.68 -20.84
C LEU A 120 1.24 7.50 -21.32
N PRO A 121 1.10 8.73 -21.87
CA PRO A 121 2.25 9.48 -22.36
C PRO A 121 3.27 9.87 -21.27
N VAL A 122 2.81 10.10 -20.02
CA VAL A 122 3.73 10.43 -18.92
C VAL A 122 4.36 9.16 -18.33
N LEU A 123 3.63 8.06 -18.26
CA LEU A 123 4.18 6.76 -17.85
C LEU A 123 5.22 6.25 -18.87
N ASP A 124 4.93 6.35 -20.18
CA ASP A 124 5.88 6.02 -21.25
C ASP A 124 7.11 6.94 -21.22
N GLN A 125 6.95 8.22 -20.86
CA GLN A 125 8.09 9.15 -20.70
C GLN A 125 9.00 8.74 -19.54
N PHE A 126 8.43 8.36 -18.40
CA PHE A 126 9.18 8.03 -17.18
C PHE A 126 9.52 6.54 -17.04
N SER A 127 9.14 5.68 -18.00
CA SER A 127 9.62 4.28 -18.09
C SER A 127 11.13 4.15 -18.30
N ALA A 128 11.84 5.26 -18.53
CA ALA A 128 13.29 5.36 -18.65
C ALA A 128 13.90 6.35 -17.62
N ASP A 129 13.22 6.57 -16.49
CA ASP A 129 13.74 7.42 -15.40
C ASP A 129 15.09 6.89 -14.85
N PRO A 130 16.01 7.77 -14.41
CA PRO A 130 17.25 7.35 -13.77
C PRO A 130 17.05 6.63 -12.43
N ALA A 131 15.92 6.79 -11.74
CA ALA A 131 15.55 6.01 -10.56
C ALA A 131 14.88 4.69 -11.00
N PRO A 132 15.49 3.51 -10.76
CA PRO A 132 14.95 2.24 -11.23
C PRO A 132 13.52 1.95 -10.75
N GLU A 133 13.20 2.30 -9.51
CA GLU A 133 11.87 2.17 -8.92
C GLU A 133 10.82 2.95 -9.73
N VAL A 134 11.10 4.20 -10.10
CA VAL A 134 10.18 5.03 -10.89
C VAL A 134 10.04 4.45 -12.30
N ALA A 135 11.15 4.05 -12.91
CA ALA A 135 11.16 3.48 -14.25
C ALA A 135 10.38 2.16 -14.34
N ASP A 136 10.53 1.27 -13.35
CA ASP A 136 9.86 -0.03 -13.33
C ASP A 136 8.37 0.10 -12.98
N THR A 137 7.99 0.94 -12.01
CA THR A 137 6.57 1.23 -11.73
C THR A 137 5.89 1.89 -12.92
N CYS A 138 6.56 2.78 -13.65
CA CYS A 138 5.98 3.37 -14.87
C CYS A 138 5.65 2.31 -15.94
N LYS A 139 6.50 1.29 -16.11
CA LYS A 139 6.24 0.17 -17.05
C LYS A 139 5.06 -0.69 -16.58
N LEU A 140 4.99 -0.98 -15.29
CA LEU A 140 3.89 -1.74 -14.67
C LEU A 140 2.56 -0.98 -14.78
N ALA A 141 2.54 0.28 -14.37
CA ALA A 141 1.37 1.16 -14.46
C ALA A 141 0.90 1.35 -15.92
N ALA A 142 1.82 1.55 -16.88
CA ALA A 142 1.46 1.61 -18.30
C ALA A 142 0.83 0.29 -18.78
N SER A 143 1.38 -0.85 -18.38
CA SER A 143 0.83 -2.18 -18.68
C SER A 143 -0.57 -2.36 -18.07
N LEU A 144 -0.78 -1.92 -16.83
CA LEU A 144 -2.08 -1.97 -16.15
C LEU A 144 -3.12 -1.06 -16.83
N VAL A 145 -2.76 0.17 -17.22
CA VAL A 145 -3.64 1.09 -17.96
C VAL A 145 -4.02 0.49 -19.31
N GLN A 146 -3.05 -0.03 -20.09
CA GLN A 146 -3.30 -0.68 -21.37
C GLN A 146 -4.23 -1.89 -21.21
N TYR A 147 -4.00 -2.72 -20.20
CA TYR A 147 -4.84 -3.86 -19.85
C TYR A 147 -6.28 -3.42 -19.46
N LYS A 148 -6.43 -2.40 -18.59
CA LYS A 148 -7.75 -1.86 -18.18
C LYS A 148 -8.51 -1.32 -19.39
N VAL A 149 -7.84 -0.59 -20.29
CA VAL A 149 -8.41 -0.06 -21.54
C VAL A 149 -8.83 -1.18 -22.50
N ALA A 150 -7.99 -2.19 -22.72
CA ALA A 150 -8.30 -3.31 -23.61
C ALA A 150 -9.48 -4.15 -23.07
N LYS A 151 -9.49 -4.42 -21.75
CA LYS A 151 -10.60 -5.09 -21.06
C LYS A 151 -11.91 -4.30 -21.17
N ALA A 152 -11.88 -2.97 -21.00
CA ALA A 152 -13.07 -2.11 -21.14
C ALA A 152 -13.66 -2.09 -22.57
N LYS A 153 -12.87 -2.38 -23.60
CA LYS A 153 -13.33 -2.51 -24.99
C LYS A 153 -13.74 -3.95 -25.37
N GLY A 154 -13.52 -4.94 -24.50
CA GLY A 154 -13.68 -6.36 -24.84
C GLY A 154 -12.59 -6.91 -25.76
N GLU A 155 -11.41 -6.28 -25.81
CA GLU A 155 -10.23 -6.78 -26.54
C GLU A 155 -9.51 -7.92 -25.77
N ILE A 156 -9.78 -8.06 -24.47
CA ILE A 156 -9.29 -9.14 -23.60
C ILE A 156 -10.48 -9.85 -22.96
N GLU A 157 -10.63 -11.14 -23.23
CA GLU A 157 -11.45 -12.06 -22.43
C GLU A 157 -10.56 -12.69 -21.35
N GLU A 158 -10.92 -12.54 -20.08
CA GLU A 158 -10.25 -13.25 -18.97
C GLU A 158 -11.10 -14.40 -18.47
N GLY A 159 -10.43 -15.50 -18.10
CA GLY A 159 -11.01 -16.57 -17.31
C GLY A 159 -11.31 -16.16 -15.86
N GLU A 160 -11.70 -17.12 -15.03
CA GLU A 160 -11.77 -16.88 -13.58
C GLU A 160 -10.35 -16.65 -13.03
N VAL A 161 -10.13 -15.53 -12.35
CA VAL A 161 -8.89 -15.22 -11.63
C VAL A 161 -9.03 -15.52 -10.13
N ASP A 162 -7.92 -15.65 -9.41
CA ASP A 162 -7.96 -15.68 -7.94
C ASP A 162 -8.54 -14.36 -7.40
N ARG A 163 -9.70 -14.43 -6.74
CA ARG A 163 -10.41 -13.25 -6.21
C ARG A 163 -9.54 -12.53 -5.17
N ASN A 164 -9.31 -11.23 -5.35
CA ASN A 164 -8.71 -10.37 -4.32
C ASN A 164 -9.67 -10.24 -3.10
N PRO A 165 -9.27 -10.66 -1.89
CA PRO A 165 -10.07 -10.47 -0.67
C PRO A 165 -9.77 -9.15 0.07
N TYR A 166 -8.72 -8.41 -0.31
CA TYR A 166 -8.13 -7.27 0.41
C TYR A 166 -8.70 -5.89 0.03
N LEU A 167 -9.55 -5.81 -1.02
CA LEU A 167 -10.16 -4.57 -1.49
C LEU A 167 -9.13 -3.46 -1.84
N SER A 168 -7.99 -3.88 -2.36
CA SER A 168 -6.95 -3.05 -2.98
C SER A 168 -7.10 -3.01 -4.50
N GLU A 169 -6.83 -1.87 -5.10
CA GLU A 169 -6.49 -1.78 -6.52
C GLU A 169 -5.01 -2.13 -6.68
N ASP A 170 -4.76 -3.35 -7.15
CA ASP A 170 -3.42 -3.92 -7.28
C ASP A 170 -2.71 -3.45 -8.59
N PRO A 171 -1.38 -3.23 -8.60
CA PRO A 171 -0.60 -2.87 -9.79
C PRO A 171 -0.61 -3.92 -10.91
N ALA A 172 -1.09 -5.14 -10.65
CA ALA A 172 -1.46 -6.12 -11.68
C ALA A 172 -2.67 -6.98 -11.26
N PRO A 173 -3.52 -7.42 -12.21
CA PRO A 173 -4.55 -8.41 -11.93
C PRO A 173 -3.93 -9.76 -11.54
N ALA A 174 -4.55 -10.50 -10.62
CA ALA A 174 -4.15 -11.86 -10.29
C ALA A 174 -4.11 -12.79 -11.53
N ALA A 175 -3.34 -13.88 -11.46
CA ALA A 175 -3.31 -14.89 -12.50
C ALA A 175 -4.62 -15.69 -12.58
N GLU A 176 -4.75 -16.49 -13.65
CA GLU A 176 -5.88 -17.42 -13.81
C GLU A 176 -5.91 -18.45 -12.66
N LYS A 177 -7.12 -18.71 -12.17
CA LYS A 177 -7.40 -19.43 -10.92
C LYS A 177 -6.97 -20.89 -10.94
N ASP A 178 -6.85 -21.50 -12.11
CA ASP A 178 -6.44 -22.89 -12.29
C ASP A 178 -4.91 -23.06 -12.36
N VAL A 179 -4.13 -21.98 -12.46
CA VAL A 179 -2.67 -22.01 -12.45
C VAL A 179 -2.18 -22.55 -11.09
N PRO A 180 -1.44 -23.68 -11.03
CA PRO A 180 -1.03 -24.28 -9.76
C PRO A 180 -0.05 -23.39 -8.97
N THR A 181 -0.07 -23.47 -7.64
CA THR A 181 0.83 -22.69 -6.76
C THR A 181 2.31 -22.90 -7.10
N ALA A 182 2.71 -24.13 -7.46
CA ALA A 182 4.06 -24.44 -7.93
C ALA A 182 4.46 -23.70 -9.22
N GLU A 183 3.51 -23.44 -10.14
CA GLU A 183 3.76 -22.68 -11.36
C GLU A 183 3.78 -21.17 -11.10
N LEU A 184 2.89 -20.67 -10.23
CA LEU A 184 2.97 -19.28 -9.76
C LEU A 184 4.32 -18.98 -9.10
N ARG A 185 4.80 -19.88 -8.23
CA ARG A 185 6.14 -19.80 -7.63
C ARG A 185 7.24 -19.83 -8.70
N ARG A 186 7.10 -20.65 -9.74
CA ARG A 186 8.06 -20.70 -10.86
C ARG A 186 8.13 -19.38 -11.62
N VAL A 187 6.99 -18.72 -11.84
CA VAL A 187 6.91 -17.40 -12.50
C VAL A 187 7.46 -16.30 -11.59
N LEU A 188 7.05 -16.28 -10.31
CA LEU A 188 7.48 -15.29 -9.31
C LEU A 188 9.02 -15.25 -9.17
N LEU A 189 9.66 -16.42 -9.12
CA LEU A 189 11.11 -16.57 -8.91
C LEU A 189 11.94 -16.54 -10.21
N ASP A 190 11.34 -16.20 -11.37
CA ASP A 190 12.11 -15.96 -12.59
C ASP A 190 12.67 -14.53 -12.61
N HIS A 191 13.92 -14.38 -12.18
CA HIS A 191 14.63 -13.09 -12.16
C HIS A 191 14.78 -12.44 -13.55
N ASN A 192 14.61 -13.19 -14.65
CA ASN A 192 14.64 -12.67 -16.02
C ASN A 192 13.25 -12.64 -16.67
N GLY A 193 12.20 -12.98 -15.90
CA GLY A 193 10.83 -13.02 -16.34
C GLY A 193 10.22 -11.63 -16.54
N ASP A 194 9.07 -11.59 -17.19
CA ASP A 194 8.27 -10.37 -17.35
C ASP A 194 7.75 -9.89 -15.98
N MET A 195 8.00 -8.62 -15.65
CA MET A 195 7.64 -8.07 -14.34
C MET A 195 6.12 -8.08 -14.11
N PHE A 196 5.33 -7.80 -15.14
CA PHE A 196 3.88 -7.82 -15.02
C PHE A 196 3.39 -9.25 -14.69
N ALA A 197 3.91 -10.28 -15.38
CA ALA A 197 3.64 -11.68 -15.05
C ALA A 197 4.08 -12.08 -13.63
N LYS A 198 5.24 -11.61 -13.15
CA LYS A 198 5.69 -11.81 -11.75
C LYS A 198 4.69 -11.22 -10.76
N TYR A 199 4.22 -10.00 -11.00
CA TYR A 199 3.18 -9.34 -10.19
C TYR A 199 1.84 -10.09 -10.25
N ARG A 200 1.38 -10.55 -11.42
CA ARG A 200 0.16 -11.40 -11.52
C ARG A 200 0.27 -12.66 -10.67
N ALA A 201 1.44 -13.31 -10.68
CA ALA A 201 1.72 -14.48 -9.86
C ALA A 201 1.75 -14.15 -8.37
N MET A 202 2.37 -13.03 -8.00
CA MET A 202 2.43 -12.52 -6.63
C MET A 202 1.03 -12.32 -6.03
N PHE A 203 0.13 -11.62 -6.73
CA PHE A 203 -1.23 -11.38 -6.24
C PHE A 203 -2.07 -12.65 -6.18
N SER A 204 -1.90 -13.62 -7.08
CA SER A 204 -2.53 -14.94 -6.91
C SER A 204 -2.01 -15.69 -5.69
N LEU A 205 -0.71 -15.65 -5.39
CA LEU A 205 -0.13 -16.27 -4.20
C LEU A 205 -0.67 -15.61 -2.92
N ARG A 206 -0.70 -14.28 -2.88
CA ARG A 206 -1.34 -13.49 -1.82
C ARG A 206 -2.80 -13.90 -1.61
N ASN A 207 -3.61 -13.88 -2.68
CA ASN A 207 -5.04 -14.18 -2.63
C ASN A 207 -5.36 -15.61 -2.12
N ARG A 208 -4.43 -16.55 -2.28
CA ARG A 208 -4.54 -17.93 -1.76
C ARG A 208 -4.23 -18.04 -0.26
N ASN A 209 -3.34 -17.19 0.26
CA ASN A 209 -2.86 -17.16 1.64
C ASN A 209 -2.64 -18.55 2.30
N THR A 210 -2.05 -19.47 1.55
CA THR A 210 -1.61 -20.78 2.07
C THR A 210 -0.16 -20.70 2.54
N GLU A 211 0.27 -21.60 3.43
CA GLU A 211 1.66 -21.68 3.87
C GLU A 211 2.63 -21.88 2.69
N GLU A 212 2.27 -22.71 1.71
CA GLU A 212 3.05 -22.87 0.46
C GLU A 212 3.21 -21.55 -0.30
N ALA A 213 2.13 -20.77 -0.42
CA ALA A 213 2.15 -19.49 -1.12
C ALA A 213 2.93 -18.41 -0.34
N ALA A 214 2.81 -18.39 0.98
CA ALA A 214 3.56 -17.51 1.86
C ALA A 214 5.08 -17.78 1.77
N LEU A 215 5.48 -19.05 1.82
CA LEU A 215 6.89 -19.43 1.67
C LEU A 215 7.43 -19.13 0.26
N ALA A 216 6.61 -19.31 -0.80
CA ALA A 216 6.99 -18.91 -2.15
C ALA A 216 7.27 -17.41 -2.27
N LEU A 217 6.48 -16.56 -1.59
CA LEU A 217 6.73 -15.11 -1.52
C LEU A 217 8.01 -14.80 -0.72
N ALA A 218 8.30 -15.54 0.35
CA ALA A 218 9.53 -15.35 1.14
C ALA A 218 10.82 -15.68 0.37
N GLU A 219 10.77 -16.60 -0.58
CA GLU A 219 11.88 -16.88 -1.49
C GLU A 219 12.13 -15.73 -2.51
N ALA A 220 11.13 -14.88 -2.77
CA ALA A 220 11.26 -13.79 -3.74
C ALA A 220 12.12 -12.61 -3.25
N PHE A 221 12.50 -12.57 -1.96
CA PHE A 221 13.47 -11.60 -1.43
C PHE A 221 14.91 -11.83 -1.93
N ASP A 222 15.20 -12.95 -2.60
CA ASP A 222 16.49 -13.15 -3.27
C ASP A 222 16.57 -12.45 -4.65
N ASP A 223 15.50 -11.77 -5.09
CA ASP A 223 15.46 -11.01 -6.35
C ASP A 223 16.27 -9.69 -6.28
N PRO A 224 16.99 -9.31 -7.35
CA PRO A 224 17.79 -8.08 -7.35
C PRO A 224 16.96 -6.79 -7.44
N ASN A 225 15.67 -6.84 -7.81
CA ASN A 225 14.86 -5.65 -8.04
C ASN A 225 14.22 -5.14 -6.73
N ALA A 226 14.56 -3.91 -6.33
CA ALA A 226 14.09 -3.32 -5.07
C ALA A 226 12.57 -3.03 -5.07
N LEU A 227 11.98 -2.60 -6.20
CA LEU A 227 10.54 -2.37 -6.31
C LEU A 227 9.76 -3.68 -6.17
N PHE A 228 10.21 -4.75 -6.84
CA PHE A 228 9.58 -6.06 -6.72
C PHE A 228 9.67 -6.62 -5.29
N LYS A 229 10.81 -6.45 -4.60
CA LYS A 229 10.95 -6.85 -3.19
C LYS A 229 10.10 -6.02 -2.23
N HIS A 230 9.91 -4.72 -2.51
CA HIS A 230 8.96 -3.87 -1.79
C HIS A 230 7.55 -4.45 -1.93
N GLU A 231 7.09 -4.72 -3.15
CA GLU A 231 5.77 -5.33 -3.38
C GLU A 231 5.60 -6.68 -2.67
N VAL A 232 6.64 -7.52 -2.67
CA VAL A 232 6.65 -8.79 -1.92
C VAL A 232 6.40 -8.55 -0.43
N ALA A 233 7.03 -7.54 0.19
CA ALA A 233 6.78 -7.18 1.58
C ALA A 233 5.36 -6.63 1.80
N TYR A 234 4.86 -5.79 0.88
CA TYR A 234 3.50 -5.24 0.95
C TYR A 234 2.43 -6.34 0.96
N VAL A 235 2.50 -7.29 0.01
CA VAL A 235 1.54 -8.40 -0.04
C VAL A 235 1.68 -9.34 1.15
N MET A 236 2.87 -9.48 1.74
CA MET A 236 3.07 -10.21 2.99
C MET A 236 2.39 -9.55 4.17
N GLY A 237 2.43 -8.21 4.25
CA GLY A 237 1.68 -7.43 5.22
C GLY A 237 0.18 -7.68 5.10
N GLN A 238 -0.36 -7.58 3.87
CA GLN A 238 -1.76 -7.89 3.58
C GLN A 238 -2.15 -9.34 3.96
N MET A 239 -1.24 -10.31 3.83
CA MET A 239 -1.51 -11.70 4.21
C MET A 239 -1.64 -11.92 5.72
N GLU A 240 -1.09 -11.03 6.55
CA GLU A 240 -1.07 -11.11 8.02
C GLU A 240 -0.57 -12.49 8.55
N ASN A 241 0.23 -13.21 7.76
CA ASN A 241 0.54 -14.62 8.02
C ASN A 241 1.84 -14.76 8.85
N PRO A 242 1.79 -15.27 10.10
CA PRO A 242 2.96 -15.29 10.98
C PRO A 242 4.15 -16.13 10.49
N VAL A 243 3.96 -17.04 9.51
CA VAL A 243 5.08 -17.80 8.91
C VAL A 243 6.09 -16.89 8.18
N LEU A 244 5.68 -15.66 7.83
CA LEU A 244 6.46 -14.67 7.10
C LEU A 244 7.40 -13.84 7.98
N VAL A 245 7.16 -13.80 9.31
CA VAL A 245 7.93 -12.99 10.27
C VAL A 245 9.45 -13.20 10.15
N PRO A 246 9.99 -14.43 10.01
CA PRO A 246 11.44 -14.63 9.87
C PRO A 246 12.04 -13.99 8.60
N ALA A 247 11.26 -13.92 7.51
CA ALA A 247 11.70 -13.32 6.24
C ALA A 247 11.68 -11.80 6.32
N LEU A 248 10.56 -11.21 6.76
CA LEU A 248 10.41 -9.77 6.95
C LEU A 248 11.43 -9.22 7.96
N LYS A 249 11.68 -9.97 9.05
CA LYS A 249 12.75 -9.69 10.01
C LYS A 249 14.12 -9.64 9.35
N LYS A 250 14.49 -10.62 8.52
CA LYS A 250 15.78 -10.63 7.80
C LYS A 250 15.94 -9.36 6.95
N VAL A 251 14.88 -8.95 6.26
CA VAL A 251 14.85 -7.76 5.39
C VAL A 251 15.00 -6.46 6.18
N LEU A 252 14.21 -6.25 7.24
CA LEU A 252 14.31 -5.04 8.07
C LEU A 252 15.69 -4.92 8.76
N LEU A 253 16.27 -6.04 9.19
CA LEU A 253 17.59 -6.08 9.85
C LEU A 253 18.78 -5.88 8.89
N ASP A 254 18.59 -5.97 7.58
CA ASP A 254 19.68 -5.80 6.60
C ASP A 254 19.89 -4.30 6.30
N GLU A 255 20.89 -3.70 6.94
CA GLU A 255 21.30 -2.30 6.69
C GLU A 255 21.80 -2.05 5.25
N THR A 256 22.08 -3.10 4.46
CA THR A 256 22.47 -2.99 3.05
C THR A 256 21.29 -3.10 2.08
N GLU A 257 20.11 -3.50 2.57
CA GLU A 257 18.89 -3.58 1.78
C GLU A 257 18.35 -2.18 1.44
N HIS A 258 17.70 -2.05 0.28
CA HIS A 258 17.14 -0.80 -0.16
C HIS A 258 16.09 -0.29 0.83
N ARG A 259 16.19 0.99 1.22
CA ARG A 259 15.32 1.61 2.26
C ARG A 259 13.81 1.46 2.01
N MET A 260 13.41 1.30 0.75
CA MET A 260 12.04 1.03 0.35
C MET A 260 11.55 -0.33 0.86
N VAL A 261 12.31 -1.39 0.55
CA VAL A 261 12.04 -2.75 1.01
C VAL A 261 12.09 -2.83 2.55
N ARG A 262 12.98 -2.07 3.19
CA ARG A 262 13.09 -2.00 4.65
C ARG A 262 11.87 -1.36 5.34
N HIS A 263 11.29 -0.28 4.79
CA HIS A 263 10.06 0.28 5.39
C HIS A 263 8.89 -0.68 5.24
N GLU A 264 8.76 -1.30 4.07
CA GLU A 264 7.62 -2.16 3.78
C GLU A 264 7.66 -3.44 4.61
N ALA A 265 8.87 -3.95 4.88
CA ALA A 265 9.05 -5.02 5.85
C ALA A 265 8.68 -4.61 7.29
N ALA A 266 8.87 -3.34 7.68
CA ALA A 266 8.42 -2.84 8.98
C ALA A 266 6.88 -2.72 9.05
N GLU A 267 6.22 -2.22 8.00
CA GLU A 267 4.75 -2.10 7.97
C GLU A 267 4.09 -3.48 7.93
N ALA A 268 4.64 -4.42 7.16
CA ALA A 268 4.20 -5.81 7.14
C ALA A 268 4.35 -6.53 8.49
N LEU A 269 5.44 -6.26 9.24
CA LEU A 269 5.57 -6.74 10.62
C LEU A 269 4.52 -6.11 11.54
N GLY A 270 4.20 -4.83 11.36
CA GLY A 270 3.12 -4.14 12.08
C GLY A 270 1.75 -4.78 11.84
N ALA A 271 1.41 -5.07 10.58
CA ALA A 271 0.18 -5.73 10.19
C ALA A 271 0.06 -7.15 10.77
N ILE A 272 1.14 -7.94 10.77
CA ILE A 272 1.17 -9.28 11.39
C ILE A 272 1.02 -9.21 12.92
N GLY A 273 1.50 -8.15 13.57
CA GLY A 273 1.09 -7.76 14.92
C GLY A 273 1.45 -8.74 16.07
N THR A 274 2.38 -9.68 15.87
CA THR A 274 2.80 -10.59 16.95
C THR A 274 3.74 -9.90 17.93
N THR A 275 3.88 -10.42 19.16
CA THR A 275 4.85 -9.92 20.15
C THR A 275 6.29 -9.95 19.63
N GLU A 276 6.65 -10.89 18.73
CA GLU A 276 7.97 -10.85 18.08
C GLU A 276 8.09 -9.65 17.14
N CYS A 277 7.03 -9.30 16.40
CA CYS A 277 7.02 -8.12 15.52
C CYS A 277 7.18 -6.83 16.35
N GLU A 278 6.44 -6.70 17.45
CA GLU A 278 6.52 -5.56 18.38
C GLU A 278 7.97 -5.33 18.87
N GLU A 279 8.62 -6.40 19.32
CA GLU A 279 10.00 -6.34 19.83
C GLU A 279 11.04 -6.13 18.73
N ILE A 280 10.77 -6.52 17.48
CA ILE A 280 11.59 -6.15 16.32
C ILE A 280 11.45 -4.65 16.04
N LEU A 281 10.22 -4.14 15.87
CA LEU A 281 9.96 -2.76 15.49
C LEU A 281 10.52 -1.74 16.50
N LYS A 282 10.42 -2.04 17.80
CA LYS A 282 11.02 -1.23 18.87
C LYS A 282 12.53 -1.02 18.73
N GLN A 283 13.26 -1.95 18.10
CA GLN A 283 14.71 -1.81 17.87
C GLN A 283 15.01 -0.74 16.81
N TYR A 284 14.09 -0.51 15.87
CA TYR A 284 14.28 0.33 14.69
C TYR A 284 13.64 1.73 14.77
N LEU A 285 12.99 2.07 15.89
CA LEU A 285 12.55 3.43 16.25
C LEU A 285 13.69 4.49 16.26
N LYS A 286 14.95 4.07 16.14
CA LYS A 286 16.14 4.95 16.07
C LYS A 286 17.11 4.58 14.93
N ASP A 287 16.64 3.85 13.91
CA ASP A 287 17.41 3.60 12.68
C ASP A 287 17.89 4.93 12.07
N ASP A 288 19.04 4.98 11.40
CA ASP A 288 19.51 6.24 10.79
C ASP A 288 18.63 6.67 9.60
N VAL A 289 18.00 5.71 8.91
CA VAL A 289 17.10 5.93 7.77
C VAL A 289 15.73 6.42 8.25
N LYS A 290 15.35 7.63 7.83
CA LYS A 290 14.12 8.31 8.27
C LYS A 290 12.85 7.49 8.00
N VAL A 291 12.66 7.01 6.77
CA VAL A 291 11.46 6.24 6.39
C VAL A 291 11.30 4.97 7.25
N VAL A 292 12.40 4.28 7.56
CA VAL A 292 12.37 3.06 8.38
C VAL A 292 11.92 3.37 9.82
N ARG A 293 12.42 4.45 10.43
CA ARG A 293 11.93 4.89 11.75
C ARG A 293 10.44 5.23 11.73
N GLU A 294 10.02 6.03 10.75
CA GLU A 294 8.63 6.50 10.66
C GLU A 294 7.67 5.33 10.43
N SER A 295 8.02 4.34 9.59
CA SER A 295 7.20 3.13 9.42
C SER A 295 7.20 2.24 10.67
N CYS A 296 8.29 2.16 11.44
CA CYS A 296 8.25 1.49 12.75
C CYS A 296 7.37 2.25 13.77
N GLU A 297 7.33 3.58 13.75
CA GLU A 297 6.44 4.39 14.57
C GLU A 297 4.96 4.18 14.18
N VAL A 298 4.64 4.18 12.87
CA VAL A 298 3.29 3.90 12.35
C VAL A 298 2.87 2.46 12.69
N ALA A 299 3.72 1.47 12.43
CA ALA A 299 3.44 0.06 12.69
C ALA A 299 3.10 -0.19 14.17
N LEU A 300 3.84 0.41 15.10
CA LEU A 300 3.58 0.29 16.53
C LEU A 300 2.30 1.03 16.96
N ASP A 301 2.00 2.22 16.43
CA ASP A 301 0.73 2.93 16.69
C ASP A 301 -0.50 2.18 16.13
N ILE A 302 -0.34 1.42 15.04
CA ILE A 302 -1.36 0.50 14.52
C ILE A 302 -1.54 -0.69 15.47
N MET A 303 -0.45 -1.33 15.91
CA MET A 303 -0.51 -2.44 16.87
C MET A 303 -1.17 -2.03 18.19
N ASP A 304 -0.79 -0.87 18.75
CA ASP A 304 -1.39 -0.32 19.98
C ASP A 304 -2.88 0.02 19.80
N TYR A 305 -3.29 0.50 18.63
CA TYR A 305 -4.69 0.86 18.35
C TYR A 305 -5.61 -0.36 18.25
N TRP A 306 -5.11 -1.48 17.71
CA TRP A 306 -5.88 -2.73 17.59
C TRP A 306 -5.69 -3.69 18.78
N ALA A 307 -4.77 -3.38 19.71
CA ALA A 307 -4.58 -4.15 20.92
C ALA A 307 -5.87 -4.19 21.76
N PRO A 308 -6.27 -5.37 22.30
CA PRO A 308 -7.37 -5.43 23.26
C PRO A 308 -7.06 -4.56 24.48
N ALA A 309 -7.98 -3.67 24.87
CA ALA A 309 -7.85 -2.87 26.07
C ALA A 309 -7.65 -3.78 27.31
N GLN A 310 -6.56 -3.54 28.04
CA GLN A 310 -6.14 -4.30 29.23
C GLN A 310 -6.95 -3.94 30.49
#